data_AF-A0A6A4I4W2-F1
#
_entry.id   AF-A0A6A4I4W2-F1
#
_cell.length_a   1.000
_cell.length_b   1.000
_cell.length_c   1.000
_cell.angle_alpha   90.00
_cell.angle_beta   90.00
_cell.angle_gamma   90.00
#
_symmetry.space_group_name_H-M   'P 1'
#
loop_
_entity.id
_entity.type
_entity.pdbx_description
1 polymer ?
#
loop_
_entity_poly.entity_id
_entity_poly.type
_entity_poly.pdbx_seq_one_letter_code
_entity_poly.pdbx_strand_id
1 'polypeptide(L)'
;MPHTPKGEGFDFHDKICIAHAVFACIAALITAPAALLIARYFRSRAWWFKAHLILQSLTVGCVFILFVLSTVAVSSGGHGTQFTGLKKDPHHDLGLSIFILLFMEAIFGIAAHYTSSKQSTTYGAFPTIRAKKSLLRHLHLWYGIVVAGALYAAIKSGITEWNEVSDSGTTVPNSVVTIYWVIFSLEITAYVVGWLLEAFHGKRDLSETEDLTEEKARTPSI
;
A
#
# COMPACT_ATOMS: atom_id res chain seq x y z
N MET A 1 -34.36 -14.51 -6.88
CA MET A 1 -33.61 -15.11 -8.00
C MET A 1 -33.60 -16.63 -7.80
N PRO A 2 -33.57 -17.47 -8.85
CA PRO A 2 -33.53 -18.91 -8.66
C PRO A 2 -32.16 -19.30 -8.08
N HIS A 3 -32.16 -19.95 -6.92
CA HIS A 3 -30.96 -20.56 -6.35
C HIS A 3 -30.52 -21.69 -7.28
N THR A 4 -29.34 -21.56 -7.87
CA THR A 4 -28.65 -22.68 -8.52
C THR A 4 -28.41 -23.79 -7.48
N PRO A 5 -28.63 -25.07 -7.82
CA PRO A 5 -28.36 -26.15 -6.90
C PRO A 5 -26.89 -26.12 -6.45
N LYS A 6 -26.66 -26.28 -5.14
CA LYS A 6 -25.32 -26.37 -4.55
C LYS A 6 -24.53 -27.48 -5.27
N GLY A 7 -23.53 -27.11 -6.07
CA GLY A 7 -22.65 -28.06 -6.75
C GLY A 7 -22.36 -27.77 -8.24
N GLU A 8 -23.08 -26.86 -8.91
CA GLU A 8 -22.82 -26.52 -10.32
C GLU A 8 -22.09 -25.16 -10.48
N GLY A 9 -20.79 -25.15 -10.17
CA GLY A 9 -19.90 -24.02 -10.47
C GLY A 9 -20.14 -22.74 -9.66
N PHE A 10 -19.41 -21.67 -10.01
CA PHE A 10 -19.57 -20.36 -9.36
C PHE A 10 -20.83 -19.66 -9.86
N ASP A 11 -21.67 -19.23 -8.93
CA ASP A 11 -22.84 -18.41 -9.22
C ASP A 11 -22.46 -16.95 -9.52
N PHE A 12 -23.45 -16.07 -9.71
CA PHE A 12 -23.17 -14.67 -10.02
C PHE A 12 -22.48 -13.94 -8.86
N HIS A 13 -22.88 -14.19 -7.62
CA HIS A 13 -22.30 -13.55 -6.44
C HIS A 13 -20.83 -13.96 -6.30
N ASP A 14 -20.54 -15.26 -6.36
CA ASP A 14 -19.17 -15.79 -6.30
C ASP A 14 -18.28 -15.19 -7.40
N LYS A 15 -18.79 -15.04 -8.63
CA LYS A 15 -18.04 -14.42 -9.75
C LYS A 15 -17.70 -12.96 -9.50
N ILE A 16 -18.61 -12.20 -8.91
CA ILE A 16 -18.35 -10.79 -8.54
C ILE A 16 -17.31 -10.72 -7.41
N CYS A 17 -17.42 -11.59 -6.40
CA CYS A 17 -16.44 -11.69 -5.32
C CYS A 17 -15.05 -12.09 -5.82
N ILE A 18 -14.95 -13.02 -6.77
CA ILE A 18 -13.68 -13.37 -7.43
C ILE A 18 -13.12 -12.15 -8.19
N ALA A 19 -13.94 -11.43 -8.94
CA ALA A 19 -13.49 -10.23 -9.64
C ALA A 19 -13.00 -9.15 -8.66
N HIS A 20 -13.73 -8.93 -7.56
CA HIS A 20 -13.32 -8.05 -6.47
C HIS A 20 -11.94 -8.45 -5.93
N ALA A 21 -11.73 -9.72 -5.62
CA ALA A 21 -10.47 -10.25 -5.11
C ALA A 21 -9.31 -10.07 -6.10
N VAL A 22 -9.54 -10.24 -7.40
CA VAL A 22 -8.52 -10.02 -8.44
C VAL A 22 -8.06 -8.55 -8.45
N PHE A 23 -8.99 -7.59 -8.48
CA PHE A 23 -8.64 -6.17 -8.43
C PHE A 23 -7.98 -5.78 -7.11
N ALA A 24 -8.39 -6.39 -6.00
CA ALA A 24 -7.75 -6.20 -4.70
C ALA A 24 -6.30 -6.68 -4.71
N CYS A 25 -6.02 -7.86 -5.27
CA CYS A 25 -4.66 -8.38 -5.41
C CYS A 25 -3.79 -7.48 -6.31
N ILE A 26 -4.32 -7.01 -7.44
CA ILE A 26 -3.58 -6.08 -8.32
C ILE A 26 -3.24 -4.79 -7.56
N ALA A 27 -4.21 -4.22 -6.84
CA ALA A 27 -3.99 -2.99 -6.07
C ALA A 27 -2.99 -3.18 -4.92
N ALA A 28 -3.21 -4.19 -4.08
CA ALA A 28 -2.54 -4.38 -2.80
C ALA A 28 -1.18 -5.08 -2.91
N LEU A 29 -1.02 -6.01 -3.84
CA LEU A 29 0.17 -6.86 -3.97
C LEU A 29 1.05 -6.51 -5.19
N ILE A 30 0.64 -5.54 -6.00
CA ILE A 30 1.39 -5.17 -7.21
C ILE A 30 1.56 -3.66 -7.30
N THR A 31 0.47 -2.92 -7.53
CA THR A 31 0.59 -1.51 -7.90
C THR A 31 0.97 -0.62 -6.72
N ALA A 32 0.36 -0.81 -5.53
CA ALA A 32 0.69 -0.01 -4.35
C ALA A 32 2.12 -0.28 -3.84
N PRO A 33 2.57 -1.55 -3.68
CA PRO A 33 3.94 -1.82 -3.25
C PRO A 33 4.97 -1.34 -4.28
N ALA A 34 4.71 -1.54 -5.57
CA ALA A 34 5.59 -1.03 -6.62
C ALA A 34 5.69 0.51 -6.58
N ALA A 35 4.58 1.23 -6.38
CA ALA A 35 4.59 2.68 -6.24
C ALA A 35 5.46 3.13 -5.05
N LEU A 36 5.36 2.45 -3.90
CA LEU A 36 6.17 2.72 -2.71
C LEU A 36 7.65 2.42 -2.94
N LEU A 37 7.99 1.28 -3.52
CA LEU A 37 9.36 0.88 -3.80
C LEU A 37 10.02 1.81 -4.84
N ILE A 38 9.28 2.26 -5.86
CA ILE A 38 9.77 3.25 -6.83
C ILE A 38 10.07 4.59 -6.16
N ALA A 39 9.14 5.08 -5.34
CA ALA A 39 9.33 6.32 -4.60
C ALA A 39 10.52 6.23 -3.63
N ARG A 40 10.79 5.04 -3.08
CA ARG A 40 11.93 4.80 -2.20
C ARG A 40 13.24 4.74 -2.99
N TYR A 41 13.40 3.76 -3.87
CA TYR A 41 14.70 3.41 -4.47
C TYR A 41 15.11 4.27 -5.66
N PHE A 42 14.16 4.85 -6.38
CA PHE A 42 14.43 5.52 -7.65
C PHE A 42 14.32 7.04 -7.54
N ARG A 43 14.26 7.62 -6.34
CA ARG A 43 14.07 9.07 -6.11
C ARG A 43 15.05 9.98 -6.87
N SER A 44 16.25 9.48 -7.20
CA SER A 44 17.28 10.18 -7.97
C SER A 44 17.05 10.17 -9.50
N ARG A 45 16.15 9.34 -10.01
CA ARG A 45 15.89 9.18 -11.45
C ARG A 45 14.77 10.11 -11.91
N ALA A 46 14.97 10.91 -12.95
CA ALA A 46 13.96 11.87 -13.42
C ALA A 46 12.55 11.27 -13.68
N TRP A 47 12.48 9.98 -14.05
CA TRP A 47 11.20 9.29 -14.32
C TRP A 47 10.46 8.80 -13.07
N TRP A 48 11.08 8.79 -11.89
CA TRP A 48 10.53 8.16 -10.67
C TRP A 48 9.14 8.67 -10.34
N PHE A 49 8.94 9.99 -10.46
CA PHE A 49 7.69 10.64 -10.08
C PHE A 49 6.56 10.23 -11.02
N LYS A 50 6.84 10.21 -12.33
CA LYS A 50 5.86 9.79 -13.34
C LYS A 50 5.46 8.34 -13.13
N ALA A 51 6.42 7.45 -12.87
CA ALA A 51 6.13 6.05 -12.60
C ALA A 51 5.34 5.86 -11.30
N HIS A 52 5.71 6.54 -10.21
CA HIS A 52 4.97 6.54 -8.96
C HIS A 52 3.53 7.03 -9.15
N LEU A 53 3.33 8.14 -9.85
CA LEU A 53 2.01 8.69 -10.14
C LEU A 53 1.14 7.72 -10.94
N ILE A 54 1.70 7.08 -11.98
CA ILE A 54 0.98 6.10 -12.80
C ILE A 54 0.54 4.91 -11.95
N LEU A 55 1.45 4.30 -11.19
CA LEU A 55 1.13 3.14 -10.35
C LEU A 55 0.15 3.49 -9.23
N GLN A 56 0.29 4.68 -8.63
CA GLN A 56 -0.66 5.14 -7.62
C GLN A 56 -2.04 5.40 -8.23
N SER A 57 -2.11 5.97 -9.44
CA SER A 57 -3.37 6.15 -10.16
C SER A 57 -4.02 4.81 -10.51
N LEU A 58 -3.23 3.81 -10.93
CA LEU A 58 -3.71 2.46 -11.16
C LEU A 58 -4.24 1.80 -9.88
N THR A 59 -3.55 2.01 -8.75
CA THR A 59 -4.01 1.54 -7.43
C THR A 59 -5.37 2.13 -7.08
N VAL A 60 -5.52 3.46 -7.20
CA VAL A 60 -6.79 4.16 -6.93
C VAL A 60 -7.89 3.66 -7.86
N GLY A 61 -7.60 3.49 -9.15
CA GLY A 61 -8.55 2.95 -10.12
C GLY A 61 -9.01 1.53 -9.78
N CYS A 62 -8.08 0.63 -9.43
CA CYS A 62 -8.41 -0.73 -9.01
C CYS A 62 -9.24 -0.75 -7.72
N VAL A 63 -8.88 0.09 -6.74
CA VAL A 63 -9.62 0.22 -5.47
C VAL A 63 -11.02 0.80 -5.68
N PHE A 64 -11.19 1.72 -6.63
CA PHE A 64 -12.51 2.20 -7.01
C PHE A 64 -13.36 1.09 -7.64
N ILE A 65 -12.79 0.34 -8.59
CA ILE A 65 -13.49 -0.78 -9.25
C ILE A 65 -13.89 -1.85 -8.24
N LEU A 66 -12.97 -2.31 -7.38
CA LEU A 66 -13.30 -3.34 -6.39
C LEU A 66 -14.33 -2.86 -5.37
N PHE A 67 -14.33 -1.57 -5.01
CA PHE A 67 -15.36 -1.01 -4.13
C PHE A 67 -16.74 -1.02 -4.79
N VAL A 68 -16.82 -0.71 -6.09
CA VAL A 68 -18.08 -0.87 -6.84
C VAL A 68 -18.50 -2.34 -6.87
N LEU A 69 -17.57 -3.26 -7.16
CA LEU A 69 -17.85 -4.69 -7.18
C LEU A 69 -18.34 -5.21 -5.82
N SER A 70 -17.78 -4.74 -4.70
CA SER A 70 -18.25 -5.15 -3.37
C SER A 70 -19.68 -4.68 -3.13
N THR A 71 -20.06 -3.45 -3.48
CA THR A 71 -21.46 -3.01 -3.34
C THR A 71 -22.44 -3.85 -4.16
N VAL A 72 -22.01 -4.32 -5.34
CA VAL A 72 -22.80 -5.23 -6.18
C VAL A 72 -22.91 -6.62 -5.55
N ALA A 73 -21.83 -7.17 -4.99
CA ALA A 73 -21.82 -8.46 -4.30
C ALA A 73 -22.75 -8.46 -3.07
N VAL A 74 -22.65 -7.43 -2.23
CA VAL A 74 -23.51 -7.28 -1.05
C VAL A 74 -24.99 -7.23 -1.44
N SER A 75 -25.31 -6.52 -2.53
CA SER A 75 -26.66 -6.43 -3.07
C SER A 75 -27.15 -7.77 -3.65
N SER A 76 -26.31 -8.46 -4.42
CA SER A 76 -26.69 -9.73 -5.08
C SER A 76 -26.88 -10.89 -4.11
N GLY A 77 -26.13 -10.93 -3.00
CA GLY A 77 -26.29 -11.94 -1.96
C GLY A 77 -27.51 -11.71 -1.04
N GLY A 78 -28.26 -10.61 -1.20
CA GLY A 78 -29.42 -10.31 -0.36
C GLY A 78 -29.07 -10.00 1.11
N HIS A 79 -27.81 -9.64 1.38
CA HIS A 79 -27.31 -9.46 2.74
C HIS A 79 -27.72 -8.11 3.36
N GLY A 80 -28.14 -7.12 2.57
CA GLY A 80 -28.49 -5.78 3.06
C GLY A 80 -27.23 -4.98 3.45
N THR A 81 -27.33 -3.99 4.33
CA THR A 81 -26.14 -3.22 4.75
C THR A 81 -25.28 -4.02 5.73
N GLN A 82 -24.03 -4.32 5.39
CA GLN A 82 -23.11 -5.11 6.24
C GLN A 82 -22.23 -4.26 7.18
N PHE A 83 -22.55 -2.98 7.34
CA PHE A 83 -21.81 -2.06 8.21
C PHE A 83 -22.41 -1.94 9.62
N THR A 84 -23.64 -2.40 9.83
CA THR A 84 -24.35 -2.30 11.12
C THR A 84 -25.22 -3.53 11.40
N GLY A 85 -25.59 -3.75 12.66
CA GLY A 85 -26.50 -4.82 13.06
C GLY A 85 -25.87 -6.23 13.09
N LEU A 86 -26.72 -7.25 13.05
CA LEU A 86 -26.33 -8.67 13.20
C LEU A 86 -25.49 -9.21 12.03
N LYS A 87 -25.47 -8.51 10.89
CA LYS A 87 -24.70 -8.86 9.69
C LYS A 87 -23.45 -7.99 9.51
N LYS A 88 -22.96 -7.41 10.60
CA LYS A 88 -21.76 -6.57 10.59
C LYS A 88 -20.54 -7.41 10.25
N ASP A 89 -19.78 -6.97 9.25
CA ASP A 89 -18.53 -7.64 8.84
C ASP A 89 -17.31 -6.72 9.02
N PRO A 90 -16.30 -7.12 9.81
CA PRO A 90 -15.04 -6.38 9.92
C PRO A 90 -14.30 -6.15 8.60
N HIS A 91 -14.43 -7.06 7.63
CA HIS A 91 -13.84 -6.92 6.30
C HIS A 91 -14.42 -5.69 5.57
N HIS A 92 -15.75 -5.53 5.61
CA HIS A 92 -16.43 -4.41 4.98
C HIS A 92 -16.06 -3.08 5.64
N ASP A 93 -16.04 -3.01 6.96
CA ASP A 93 -15.60 -1.82 7.71
C ASP A 93 -14.16 -1.41 7.33
N LEU A 94 -13.27 -2.39 7.23
CA LEU A 94 -11.88 -2.17 6.83
C LEU A 94 -11.78 -1.73 5.37
N GLY A 95 -12.51 -2.37 4.46
CA GLY A 95 -12.55 -2.03 3.04
C GLY A 95 -13.04 -0.60 2.78
N LEU A 96 -14.11 -0.17 3.45
CA LEU A 96 -14.61 1.21 3.38
C LEU A 96 -13.59 2.20 3.94
N SER A 97 -12.95 1.86 5.07
CA SER A 97 -11.91 2.69 5.66
C SER A 97 -10.76 2.89 4.68
N ILE A 98 -10.25 1.81 4.07
CA ILE A 98 -9.17 1.87 3.07
C ILE A 98 -9.59 2.69 1.85
N PHE A 99 -10.81 2.53 1.37
CA PHE A 99 -11.32 3.32 0.25
C PHE A 99 -11.23 4.82 0.55
N ILE A 100 -11.72 5.27 1.70
CA ILE A 100 -11.65 6.67 2.11
C ILE A 100 -10.19 7.12 2.28
N LEU A 101 -9.39 6.33 3.00
CA LEU A 101 -8.00 6.67 3.30
C LEU A 101 -7.16 6.78 2.02
N LEU A 102 -7.34 5.89 1.05
CA LEU A 102 -6.58 5.92 -0.20
C LEU A 102 -6.90 7.16 -1.05
N PHE A 103 -8.16 7.60 -1.07
CA PHE A 103 -8.55 8.84 -1.74
C PHE A 103 -7.94 10.07 -1.05
N MET A 104 -7.95 10.10 0.29
CA MET A 104 -7.26 11.14 1.05
C MET A 104 -5.76 11.13 0.76
N GLU A 105 -5.15 9.96 0.60
CA GLU A 105 -3.72 9.86 0.28
C GLU A 105 -3.41 10.42 -1.10
N ALA A 106 -4.27 10.19 -2.10
CA ALA A 106 -4.12 10.79 -3.42
C ALA A 106 -4.15 12.33 -3.36
N ILE A 107 -5.07 12.89 -2.56
CA ILE A 107 -5.17 14.34 -2.33
C ILE A 107 -3.93 14.86 -1.61
N PHE A 108 -3.46 14.16 -0.56
CA PHE A 108 -2.24 14.53 0.17
C PHE A 108 -0.99 14.43 -0.71
N GLY A 109 -0.89 13.45 -1.60
CA GLY A 109 0.20 13.34 -2.56
C GLY A 109 0.26 14.54 -3.50
N ILE A 110 -0.90 14.97 -4.02
CA ILE A 110 -1.01 16.18 -4.85
C ILE A 110 -0.62 17.42 -4.04
N ALA A 111 -1.20 17.62 -2.85
CA ALA A 111 -0.90 18.76 -2.00
C ALA A 111 0.59 18.82 -1.59
N ALA A 112 1.18 17.69 -1.22
CA ALA A 112 2.59 17.57 -0.84
C ALA A 112 3.51 17.91 -2.01
N HIS A 113 3.10 17.62 -3.26
CA HIS A 113 3.86 18.00 -4.45
C HIS A 113 3.96 19.53 -4.60
N TYR A 114 2.87 20.26 -4.33
CA TYR A 114 2.85 21.73 -4.39
C TYR A 114 3.60 22.41 -3.22
N THR A 115 3.97 21.67 -2.17
CA THR A 115 4.84 22.25 -1.13
C THR A 115 6.27 22.37 -1.64
N SER A 116 6.66 23.62 -1.99
CA SER A 116 8.04 23.98 -2.35
C SER A 116 8.97 23.79 -1.15
N SER A 117 9.77 22.72 -1.20
CA SER A 117 10.96 22.63 -0.36
C SER A 117 12.07 23.42 -1.06
N LYS A 118 12.41 24.60 -0.53
CA LYS A 118 13.66 25.29 -0.92
C LYS A 118 14.79 24.27 -0.88
N GLN A 119 15.40 24.00 -2.03
CA GLN A 119 16.62 23.23 -2.26
C GLN A 119 16.95 22.20 -1.14
N SER A 120 16.23 21.08 -1.07
CA SER A 120 16.80 19.90 -0.41
C SER A 120 17.84 19.33 -1.39
N THR A 121 19.07 19.85 -1.34
CA THR A 121 20.24 19.37 -2.08
C THR A 121 20.65 17.95 -1.68
N THR A 122 19.93 17.32 -0.74
CA THR A 122 20.08 15.91 -0.39
C THR A 122 19.47 15.04 -1.49
N TYR A 123 20.21 14.86 -2.58
CA TYR A 123 19.99 13.85 -3.62
C TYR A 123 20.32 12.43 -3.13
N GLY A 124 20.03 12.14 -1.87
CA GLY A 124 20.17 10.79 -1.35
C GLY A 124 19.13 9.90 -2.05
N ALA A 125 19.54 8.69 -2.45
CA ALA A 125 18.62 7.63 -2.88
C ALA A 125 17.63 7.20 -1.77
N PHE A 126 17.75 7.80 -0.59
CA PHE A 126 17.20 7.37 0.68
C PHE A 126 16.66 8.58 1.44
N PRO A 127 15.36 8.90 1.33
CA PRO A 127 14.76 10.05 1.97
C PRO A 127 14.70 9.87 3.49
N THR A 128 15.71 10.37 4.20
CA THR A 128 15.77 10.34 5.66
C THR A 128 14.66 11.18 6.32
N ILE A 129 14.30 10.79 7.56
CA ILE A 129 13.55 11.62 8.54
C ILE A 129 14.30 12.94 8.84
N ARG A 130 15.60 13.00 8.48
CA ARG A 130 16.48 14.16 8.70
C ARG A 130 16.41 15.20 7.59
N ALA A 131 15.82 14.89 6.43
CA ALA A 131 15.64 15.88 5.38
C ALA A 131 14.65 16.95 5.86
N LYS A 132 15.02 18.24 5.76
CA LYS A 132 14.12 19.37 6.07
C LYS A 132 12.97 19.44 5.04
N LYS A 133 11.99 18.56 5.18
CA LYS A 133 10.79 18.50 4.34
C LYS A 133 9.62 19.16 5.05
N SER A 134 8.67 19.66 4.26
CA SER A 134 7.38 20.12 4.77
C SER A 134 6.69 19.01 5.57
N LEU A 135 5.90 19.40 6.58
CA LEU A 135 5.10 18.46 7.38
C LEU A 135 4.20 17.58 6.49
N LEU A 136 3.59 18.17 5.46
CA LEU A 136 2.73 17.44 4.51
C LEU A 136 3.46 16.30 3.79
N ARG A 137 4.75 16.43 3.47
CA ARG A 137 5.53 15.34 2.85
C ARG A 137 5.80 14.20 3.83
N HIS A 138 5.98 14.50 5.11
CA HIS A 138 6.13 13.46 6.14
C HIS A 138 4.80 12.76 6.41
N LEU A 139 3.71 13.53 6.50
CA LEU A 139 2.37 12.99 6.65
C LEU A 139 2.01 12.06 5.48
N HIS A 140 2.20 12.51 4.24
CA HIS A 140 2.02 11.67 3.06
C HIS A 140 2.82 10.36 3.15
N LEU A 141 4.11 10.42 3.49
CA LEU A 141 4.94 9.22 3.61
C LEU A 141 4.41 8.22 4.64
N TRP A 142 4.12 8.68 5.87
CA TRP A 142 3.67 7.78 6.93
C TRP A 142 2.25 7.27 6.68
N TYR A 143 1.39 8.14 6.18
CA TYR A 143 0.03 7.80 5.83
C TYR A 143 -0.01 6.73 4.73
N GLY A 144 0.80 6.88 3.67
CA GLY A 144 0.93 5.87 2.62
C GLY A 144 1.40 4.49 3.12
N ILE A 145 2.33 4.46 4.09
CA ILE A 145 2.77 3.19 4.72
C ILE A 145 1.61 2.54 5.48
N VAL A 146 0.85 3.32 6.25
CA VAL A 146 -0.31 2.81 7.02
C VAL A 146 -1.39 2.28 6.07
N VAL A 147 -1.71 3.03 5.01
CA VAL A 147 -2.69 2.60 3.99
C VAL A 147 -2.24 1.32 3.29
N ALA A 148 -0.96 1.19 2.95
CA ALA A 148 -0.42 -0.05 2.37
C ALA A 148 -0.52 -1.24 3.34
N GLY A 149 -0.21 -1.03 4.63
CA GLY A 149 -0.41 -2.05 5.66
C GLY A 149 -1.88 -2.49 5.77
N ALA A 150 -2.80 -1.53 5.73
CA ALA A 150 -4.23 -1.80 5.75
C ALA A 150 -4.69 -2.58 4.50
N LEU A 151 -4.16 -2.29 3.32
CA LEU A 151 -4.43 -3.06 2.10
C LEU A 151 -4.05 -4.54 2.25
N TYR A 152 -2.88 -4.87 2.81
CA TYR A 152 -2.52 -6.27 3.10
C TYR A 152 -3.45 -6.91 4.13
N ALA A 153 -3.82 -6.17 5.17
CA ALA A 153 -4.77 -6.66 6.18
C ALA A 153 -6.15 -6.96 5.57
N ALA A 154 -6.62 -6.13 4.63
CA ALA A 154 -7.86 -6.36 3.91
C ALA A 154 -7.82 -7.62 3.04
N ILE A 155 -6.71 -7.89 2.35
CA ILE A 155 -6.55 -9.17 1.61
C ILE A 155 -6.64 -10.35 2.56
N LYS A 156 -5.95 -10.31 3.71
CA LYS A 156 -5.99 -11.41 4.68
C LYS A 156 -7.38 -11.60 5.28
N SER A 157 -8.08 -10.51 5.55
CA SER A 157 -9.47 -10.51 6.03
C SER A 157 -10.39 -11.14 4.98
N GLY A 158 -10.30 -10.72 3.71
CA GLY A 158 -11.13 -11.25 2.62
C GLY A 158 -10.88 -12.73 2.31
N ILE A 159 -9.63 -13.21 2.44
CA ILE A 159 -9.33 -14.66 2.38
C ILE A 159 -10.07 -15.43 3.46
N THR A 160 -10.22 -14.84 4.65
CA THR A 160 -10.91 -15.47 5.77
C THR A 160 -12.42 -15.44 5.55
N GLU A 161 -12.95 -14.28 5.14
CA GLU A 161 -14.36 -14.08 4.81
C GLU A 161 -14.84 -15.04 3.71
N TRP A 162 -14.07 -15.23 2.63
CA TRP A 162 -14.45 -16.16 1.56
C TRP A 162 -14.77 -17.57 2.08
N ASN A 163 -13.99 -18.07 3.04
CA ASN A 163 -14.20 -19.40 3.61
C ASN A 163 -15.50 -19.50 4.43
N GLU A 164 -16.08 -18.37 4.81
CA GLU A 164 -17.32 -18.27 5.59
C GLU A 164 -18.53 -17.94 4.72
N VAL A 165 -18.35 -17.15 3.65
CA VAL A 165 -19.46 -16.53 2.89
C VAL A 165 -19.62 -17.04 1.45
N SER A 166 -18.75 -17.94 0.96
CA SER A 166 -18.87 -18.47 -0.41
C SER A 166 -20.18 -19.25 -0.62
N ASP A 167 -20.96 -18.88 -1.64
CA ASP A 167 -22.24 -19.54 -1.93
C ASP A 167 -22.03 -20.95 -2.49
N SER A 168 -20.94 -21.16 -3.23
CA SER A 168 -20.47 -22.49 -3.67
C SER A 168 -19.88 -23.34 -2.53
N GLY A 169 -19.71 -22.79 -1.32
CA GLY A 169 -19.14 -23.50 -0.18
C GLY A 169 -17.66 -23.89 -0.38
N THR A 170 -16.95 -23.14 -1.23
CA THR A 170 -15.54 -23.39 -1.51
C THR A 170 -14.64 -22.64 -0.53
N THR A 171 -13.46 -23.18 -0.28
CA THR A 171 -12.43 -22.52 0.53
C THR A 171 -11.27 -22.04 -0.34
N VAL A 172 -10.61 -20.97 0.07
CA VAL A 172 -9.38 -20.49 -0.55
C VAL A 172 -8.30 -21.57 -0.44
N PRO A 173 -7.68 -22.01 -1.56
CA PRO A 173 -6.63 -23.00 -1.52
C PRO A 173 -5.40 -22.53 -0.70
N ASN A 174 -4.76 -23.46 0.03
CA ASN A 174 -3.54 -23.17 0.82
C ASN A 174 -2.40 -22.58 -0.02
N SER A 175 -2.34 -22.90 -1.32
CA SER A 175 -1.36 -22.31 -2.25
C SER A 175 -1.54 -20.81 -2.38
N VAL A 176 -2.78 -20.31 -2.47
CA VAL A 176 -3.07 -18.86 -2.57
C VAL A 176 -2.63 -18.14 -1.29
N VAL A 177 -2.94 -18.72 -0.12
CA VAL A 177 -2.51 -18.18 1.18
C VAL A 177 -0.98 -18.16 1.30
N THR A 178 -0.31 -19.20 0.82
CA THR A 178 1.16 -19.28 0.81
C THR A 178 1.76 -18.22 -0.10
N ILE A 179 1.23 -18.05 -1.31
CA ILE A 179 1.66 -17.03 -2.28
C ILE A 179 1.52 -15.63 -1.67
N TYR A 180 0.39 -15.34 -1.01
CA TYR A 180 0.20 -14.07 -0.29
C TYR A 180 1.33 -13.81 0.71
N TRP A 181 1.65 -14.77 1.57
CA TRP A 181 2.70 -14.59 2.58
C TRP A 181 4.09 -14.44 1.96
N VAL A 182 4.39 -15.14 0.87
CA VAL A 182 5.64 -14.99 0.14
C VAL A 182 5.78 -13.58 -0.43
N ILE A 183 4.75 -13.10 -1.14
CA ILE A 183 4.75 -11.76 -1.75
C ILE A 183 4.84 -10.69 -0.66
N PHE A 184 3.98 -10.75 0.35
CA PHE A 184 3.99 -9.84 1.50
C PHE A 184 5.38 -9.77 2.16
N SER A 185 5.99 -10.94 2.44
CA SER A 185 7.30 -11.00 3.09
C SER A 185 8.39 -10.40 2.21
N LEU A 186 8.35 -10.66 0.89
CA LEU A 186 9.31 -10.11 -0.06
C LEU A 186 9.20 -8.58 -0.14
N GLU A 187 7.99 -8.04 -0.20
CA GLU A 187 7.74 -6.60 -0.33
C GLU A 187 8.10 -5.84 0.96
N ILE A 188 7.74 -6.39 2.13
CA ILE A 188 8.14 -5.84 3.43
C ILE A 188 9.66 -5.90 3.58
N THR A 189 10.29 -7.03 3.24
CA THR A 189 11.75 -7.18 3.29
C THR A 189 12.42 -6.16 2.37
N ALA A 190 11.95 -6.03 1.13
CA ALA A 190 12.45 -5.06 0.18
C ALA A 190 12.29 -3.64 0.72
N TYR A 191 11.20 -3.30 1.41
CA TYR A 191 11.03 -1.97 1.99
C TYR A 191 11.99 -1.72 3.18
N VAL A 192 12.12 -2.67 4.09
CA VAL A 192 12.95 -2.59 5.30
C VAL A 192 14.45 -2.58 4.99
N VAL A 193 14.90 -3.37 4.01
CA VAL A 193 16.29 -3.34 3.52
C VAL A 193 16.66 -1.92 3.10
N GLY A 194 15.72 -1.20 2.48
CA GLY A 194 15.90 0.20 2.13
C GLY A 194 16.28 1.03 3.35
N TRP A 195 15.52 0.94 4.45
CA TRP A 195 15.82 1.61 5.72
C TRP A 195 17.17 1.21 6.33
N LEU A 196 17.52 -0.07 6.30
CA LEU A 196 18.81 -0.54 6.81
C LEU A 196 19.97 0.09 6.03
N LEU A 197 19.88 0.13 4.70
CA LEU A 197 20.88 0.77 3.85
C LEU A 197 21.02 2.27 4.17
N GLU A 198 19.92 2.99 4.45
CA GLU A 198 20.01 4.41 4.84
C GLU A 198 20.75 4.58 6.17
N ALA A 199 20.45 3.72 7.15
CA ALA A 199 21.08 3.78 8.46
C ALA A 199 22.60 3.53 8.40
N PHE A 200 23.05 2.63 7.52
CA PHE A 200 24.48 2.39 7.31
C PHE A 200 25.18 3.54 6.59
N HIS A 201 24.57 4.15 5.57
CA HIS A 201 25.15 5.30 4.89
C HIS A 201 25.25 6.52 5.82
N GLY A 202 24.20 6.80 6.60
CA GLY A 202 24.21 7.94 7.53
C GLY A 202 25.27 7.85 8.64
N LYS A 203 25.74 6.65 9.00
CA LYS A 203 26.85 6.48 9.95
C LYS A 203 28.21 6.85 9.34
N ARG A 204 28.42 6.57 8.04
CA ARG A 204 29.70 6.87 7.35
C ARG A 204 29.88 8.38 7.17
N ASP A 205 28.82 9.09 6.79
CA ASP A 205 28.88 10.55 6.62
C ASP A 205 29.24 11.28 7.93
N LEU A 206 28.77 10.74 9.08
CA LEU A 206 29.10 11.30 10.39
C LEU A 206 30.57 11.07 10.77
N SER A 207 31.11 9.87 10.51
CA SER A 207 32.54 9.62 10.78
C SER A 207 33.45 10.49 9.90
N GLU A 208 33.13 10.65 8.62
CA GLU A 208 33.93 11.49 7.70
C GLU A 208 33.90 12.96 8.12
N THR A 209 32.77 13.46 8.62
CA THR A 209 32.67 14.85 9.09
C THR A 209 33.40 15.10 10.40
N GLU A 210 33.38 14.16 11.34
CA GLU A 210 34.18 14.22 12.57
C GLU A 210 35.69 14.27 12.25
N ASP A 211 36.16 13.39 11.37
CA ASP A 211 37.56 13.33 10.93
C ASP A 211 38.02 14.68 10.32
N LEU A 212 37.22 15.27 9.43
CA LEU A 212 37.53 16.56 8.81
C LEU A 212 37.57 17.71 9.82
N THR A 213 36.69 17.71 10.83
CA THR A 213 36.74 18.71 11.90
C THR A 213 37.97 18.55 12.79
N GLU A 214 38.39 17.33 13.09
CA GLU A 214 39.60 17.07 13.85
C GLU A 214 40.87 17.45 13.07
N GLU A 215 40.92 17.17 11.76
CA GLU A 215 42.04 17.55 10.89
C GLU A 215 42.21 19.07 10.83
N LYS A 216 41.10 19.80 10.65
CA LYS A 216 41.10 21.27 10.64
C LYS A 216 41.50 21.87 12.00
N ALA A 217 41.18 21.20 13.11
CA ALA A 217 41.62 21.62 14.44
C ALA A 217 43.13 21.41 14.66
N ARG A 218 43.74 20.42 14.00
CA ARG A 218 45.18 20.11 14.09
C ARG A 218 46.07 20.98 13.19
N THR A 219 45.51 21.60 12.15
CA THR A 219 46.24 22.47 11.22
C THR A 219 45.79 23.93 11.38
N PRO A 220 46.33 24.68 12.36
CA PRO A 220 45.99 26.10 12.49
C PRO A 220 46.44 26.84 11.22
N SER A 221 45.51 27.59 10.62
CA SER A 221 45.75 28.41 9.44
C SER A 221 46.89 29.40 9.71
N ILE A 222 47.98 29.26 8.96
CA ILE A 222 49.11 30.20 8.90
C ILE A 222 48.70 31.47 8.14
#